data_AF-A0A257LZA4-F1
#
_entry.id   AF-A0A257LZA4-F1
#
_cell.length_a   1.000
_cell.length_b   1.000
_cell.length_c   1.000
_cell.angle_alpha   90.00
_cell.angle_beta   90.00
_cell.angle_gamma   90.00
#
_symmetry.space_group_name_H-M   'P 1'
#
loop_
_entity.id
_entity.type
_entity.pdbx_description
1 polymer ?
#
loop_
_entity_poly.entity_id
_entity_poly.type
_entity_poly.pdbx_seq_one_letter_code
_entity_poly.pdbx_strand_id
1 'polypeptide(L)'
;MNPLRALSFTWLTWALATPLLAGAPAILSPEAMRRDVETFNRHDHTHFGQAVSNEAAADWMAANVPLFDCPDKDIREIYHFRWWTFRKHIKQTADGFVITEFLPQVSWSGKHNTISCPAGHHFREGRWIRDRRYLDDYAVFWFRKGGAPRSYSFWAADSVLQRALTLGNFEQATDLLPDLIKNYEEWEKSRLEPDGLFWQIDDRDGMEASVGGRDLRGQGKRPTINSYLCGDASAIATIAAKAGKLDIAVAYQKKADQLRRLILEKLWDDQAKFFKVLPRKAGAKLVDVRELHGFTPWYFGIPPIEQGYEIAWKQLMDPQGFHAPYGPTTTERRHPGFAVSYEGHECQWNGPSWPFATSVTLTALANVLNDYPQETVTRRDYFETLKTYTKSHHLKLEDGSIVPWIDENLNPDTGDWIARTRLKSWKDGTWDAGKGGLERGKDYNHSTFCDLIITGLVGLRPQADDAVVVNPLLPDNTWDYFCLDGVPYHGRTLTILYDKTGARYGKGRGLRILADGKEIGTRENLGILKAK
;
A
#
# COMPACT_ATOMS: atom_id res chain seq x y z
N MET A 1 -68.43 -31.24 13.69
CA MET A 1 -67.87 -32.33 12.86
C MET A 1 -67.03 -31.72 11.75
N ASN A 2 -65.86 -32.32 11.51
CA ASN A 2 -64.76 -31.97 10.60
C ASN A 2 -63.76 -30.87 11.01
N PRO A 3 -62.45 -31.08 10.74
CA PRO A 3 -61.39 -30.82 11.71
C PRO A 3 -60.46 -29.66 11.35
N LEU A 4 -59.82 -29.13 12.39
CA LEU A 4 -58.80 -28.08 12.35
C LEU A 4 -57.55 -28.54 11.58
N ARG A 5 -57.17 -27.80 10.53
CA ARG A 5 -55.87 -27.90 9.86
C ARG A 5 -54.80 -27.23 10.73
N ALA A 6 -53.80 -28.01 11.16
CA ALA A 6 -52.59 -27.49 11.77
C ALA A 6 -51.66 -26.94 10.68
N LEU A 7 -51.31 -25.65 10.77
CA LEU A 7 -50.20 -25.05 10.02
C LEU A 7 -48.89 -25.37 10.74
N SER A 8 -48.03 -26.18 10.11
CA SER A 8 -46.64 -26.35 10.56
C SER A 8 -45.81 -25.16 10.07
N PHE A 9 -45.41 -24.28 10.98
CA PHE A 9 -44.33 -23.32 10.72
C PHE A 9 -42.99 -24.06 10.80
N THR A 10 -42.40 -24.34 9.64
CA THR A 10 -41.00 -24.74 9.55
C THR A 10 -40.12 -23.52 9.80
N TRP A 11 -39.55 -23.44 11.00
CA TRP A 11 -38.51 -22.48 11.32
C TRP A 11 -37.24 -22.88 10.56
N LEU A 12 -36.98 -22.19 9.44
CA LEU A 12 -35.69 -22.25 8.76
C LEU A 12 -34.68 -21.51 9.66
N THR A 13 -34.01 -22.25 10.55
CA THR A 13 -32.86 -21.72 11.28
C THR A 13 -31.74 -21.49 10.27
N TRP A 14 -31.55 -20.24 9.88
CA TRP A 14 -30.30 -19.81 9.26
C TRP A 14 -29.20 -20.03 10.31
N ALA A 15 -28.42 -21.09 10.14
CA ALA A 15 -27.18 -21.25 10.87
C ALA A 15 -26.28 -20.08 10.44
N LEU A 16 -26.21 -19.04 11.28
CA LEU A 16 -25.15 -18.06 11.23
C LEU A 16 -23.85 -18.87 11.32
N ALA A 17 -23.10 -18.95 10.21
CA ALA A 17 -21.74 -19.41 10.25
C ALA A 17 -21.00 -18.51 11.24
N THR A 18 -20.72 -19.03 12.43
CA THR A 18 -19.78 -18.39 13.36
C THR A 18 -18.48 -18.23 12.59
N PRO A 19 -17.97 -16.99 12.39
CA PRO A 19 -16.69 -16.82 11.75
C PRO A 19 -15.68 -17.60 12.60
N LEU A 20 -14.87 -18.46 11.96
CA LEU A 20 -13.66 -18.96 12.59
C LEU A 20 -12.83 -17.73 12.96
N LEU A 21 -12.93 -17.32 14.22
CA LEU A 21 -12.08 -16.28 14.78
C LEU A 21 -10.66 -16.82 14.66
N ALA A 22 -9.84 -16.11 13.88
CA ALA A 22 -8.40 -16.33 13.86
C ALA A 22 -7.90 -16.38 15.31
N GLY A 23 -7.10 -17.41 15.64
CA GLY A 23 -6.56 -17.58 16.99
C GLY A 23 -5.76 -16.36 17.45
N ALA A 24 -5.65 -16.18 18.76
CA ALA A 24 -4.82 -15.13 19.37
C ALA A 24 -3.33 -15.27 18.97
N PRO A 25 -2.54 -14.18 19.04
CA PRO A 25 -1.08 -14.25 18.90
C PRO A 25 -0.47 -15.34 19.79
N ALA A 26 0.50 -16.09 19.27
CA ALA A 26 1.04 -17.27 19.95
C ALA A 26 2.26 -16.98 20.85
N ILE A 27 2.94 -15.86 20.63
CA ILE A 27 4.24 -15.49 21.21
C ILE A 27 4.18 -14.10 21.83
N LEU A 28 3.72 -13.11 21.08
CA LEU A 28 3.73 -11.71 21.48
C LEU A 28 2.46 -11.36 22.25
N SER A 29 2.64 -10.49 23.23
CA SER A 29 1.56 -9.93 24.03
C SER A 29 1.41 -8.43 23.69
N PRO A 30 0.20 -7.85 23.70
CA PRO A 30 -0.04 -6.52 23.16
C PRO A 30 0.45 -5.37 24.06
N GLU A 31 1.06 -5.60 25.22
CA GLU A 31 1.36 -4.54 26.20
C GLU A 31 2.33 -3.49 25.67
N ALA A 32 3.29 -3.88 24.83
CA ALA A 32 4.19 -2.91 24.19
C ALA A 32 3.39 -1.95 23.30
N MET A 33 2.55 -2.49 22.42
CA MET A 33 1.65 -1.71 21.58
C MET A 33 0.66 -0.87 22.40
N ARG A 34 0.11 -1.40 23.51
CA ARG A 34 -0.79 -0.64 24.40
C ARG A 34 -0.11 0.59 25.00
N ARG A 35 1.14 0.46 25.47
CA ARG A 35 1.94 1.60 25.99
C ARG A 35 2.23 2.65 24.92
N ASP A 36 2.51 2.22 23.69
CA ASP A 36 2.74 3.11 22.56
C ASP A 36 1.43 3.86 22.22
N VAL A 37 0.29 3.17 22.17
CA VAL A 37 -1.03 3.78 21.96
C VAL A 37 -1.40 4.79 23.05
N GLU A 38 -1.13 4.48 24.33
CA GLU A 38 -1.31 5.43 25.42
C GLU A 38 -0.50 6.71 25.20
N THR A 39 0.70 6.59 24.62
CA THR A 39 1.56 7.73 24.28
C THR A 39 0.98 8.53 23.11
N PHE A 40 0.57 7.87 22.04
CA PHE A 40 -0.04 8.54 20.89
C PHE A 40 -1.30 9.31 21.29
N ASN A 41 -2.16 8.69 22.10
CA ASN A 41 -3.41 9.28 22.58
C ASN A 41 -3.19 10.55 23.43
N ARG A 42 -2.08 10.67 24.17
CA ARG A 42 -1.79 11.89 24.95
C ARG A 42 -1.54 13.13 24.09
N HIS A 43 -1.09 12.93 22.85
CA HIS A 43 -0.75 14.00 21.92
C HIS A 43 -1.81 14.20 20.83
N ASP A 44 -2.94 13.49 20.90
CA ASP A 44 -4.01 13.59 19.93
C ASP A 44 -5.38 13.84 20.58
N HIS A 45 -5.98 14.96 20.19
CA HIS A 45 -7.27 15.42 20.67
C HIS A 45 -8.32 15.48 19.56
N THR A 46 -7.98 14.98 18.36
CA THR A 46 -8.80 15.19 17.17
C THR A 46 -9.78 14.04 16.94
N HIS A 47 -11.06 14.36 16.77
CA HIS A 47 -12.11 13.38 16.47
C HIS A 47 -12.99 13.84 15.32
N PHE A 48 -13.14 12.99 14.30
CA PHE A 48 -13.93 13.28 13.08
C PHE A 48 -15.05 12.25 12.86
N GLY A 49 -15.64 11.73 13.95
CA GLY A 49 -16.77 10.80 13.88
C GLY A 49 -16.41 9.43 13.30
N GLN A 50 -15.19 8.96 13.57
CA GLN A 50 -14.66 7.72 13.03
C GLN A 50 -15.20 6.51 13.81
N ALA A 51 -15.20 5.31 13.22
CA ALA A 51 -15.89 4.14 13.77
C ALA A 51 -15.30 3.63 15.09
N VAL A 52 -14.05 3.95 15.36
CA VAL A 52 -13.34 3.60 16.58
C VAL A 52 -12.78 4.90 17.16
N SER A 53 -12.75 5.09 18.48
CA SER A 53 -12.26 6.29 19.19
C SER A 53 -10.88 6.05 19.81
N ASN A 54 -10.13 7.09 20.17
CA ASN A 54 -8.78 6.94 20.76
C ASN A 54 -8.79 6.07 22.02
N GLU A 55 -9.82 6.17 22.84
CA GLU A 55 -10.03 5.37 24.05
C GLU A 55 -10.15 3.88 23.71
N ALA A 56 -10.80 3.54 22.58
CA ALA A 56 -10.95 2.17 22.09
C ALA A 56 -9.78 1.68 21.23
N ALA A 57 -8.77 2.53 20.96
CA ALA A 57 -7.68 2.23 20.02
C ALA A 57 -6.91 0.97 20.40
N ALA A 58 -6.47 0.88 21.66
CA ALA A 58 -5.62 -0.18 22.14
C ALA A 58 -6.29 -1.56 22.07
N ASP A 59 -7.57 -1.63 22.47
CA ASP A 59 -8.35 -2.86 22.41
C ASP A 59 -8.69 -3.26 20.99
N TRP A 60 -9.06 -2.28 20.15
CA TRP A 60 -9.31 -2.55 18.74
C TRP A 60 -8.06 -3.10 18.06
N MET A 61 -6.89 -2.48 18.27
CA MET A 61 -5.63 -2.91 17.67
C MET A 61 -5.26 -4.32 18.17
N ALA A 62 -5.36 -4.59 19.47
CA ALA A 62 -5.07 -5.92 20.04
C ALA A 62 -5.95 -7.01 19.39
N ALA A 63 -7.22 -6.70 19.11
CA ALA A 63 -8.14 -7.62 18.45
C ALA A 63 -7.89 -7.74 16.94
N ASN A 64 -7.42 -6.68 16.27
CA ASN A 64 -7.50 -6.59 14.80
C ASN A 64 -6.18 -6.65 14.04
N VAL A 65 -5.05 -6.22 14.62
CA VAL A 65 -3.80 -6.11 13.85
C VAL A 65 -2.76 -7.15 14.30
N PRO A 66 -1.82 -7.54 13.43
CA PRO A 66 -0.67 -8.33 13.83
C PRO A 66 0.22 -7.55 14.81
N LEU A 67 0.90 -8.26 15.71
CA LEU A 67 1.87 -7.69 16.64
C LEU A 67 3.28 -7.82 16.06
N PHE A 68 4.15 -6.86 16.34
CA PHE A 68 5.53 -6.86 15.85
C PHE A 68 6.53 -6.48 16.94
N ASP A 69 7.63 -7.22 17.02
CA ASP A 69 8.76 -6.94 17.90
C ASP A 69 10.08 -7.04 17.12
N CYS A 70 10.99 -6.11 17.37
CA CYS A 70 12.35 -6.06 16.81
C CYS A 70 13.25 -5.19 17.71
N PRO A 71 14.59 -5.23 17.55
CA PRO A 71 15.49 -4.39 18.34
C PRO A 71 15.48 -2.90 17.93
N ASP A 72 14.95 -2.56 16.74
CA ASP A 72 14.86 -1.18 16.26
C ASP A 72 13.59 -0.50 16.79
N LYS A 73 13.78 0.40 17.76
CA LYS A 73 12.66 1.05 18.46
C LYS A 73 11.82 1.92 17.54
N ASP A 74 12.43 2.61 16.58
CA ASP A 74 11.73 3.52 15.66
C ASP A 74 10.83 2.70 14.71
N ILE A 75 11.35 1.60 14.16
CA ILE A 75 10.53 0.73 13.28
C ILE A 75 9.35 0.16 14.06
N ARG A 76 9.57 -0.29 15.30
CA ARG A 76 8.49 -0.82 16.14
C ARG A 76 7.45 0.25 16.50
N GLU A 77 7.88 1.44 16.90
CA GLU A 77 6.99 2.56 17.23
C GLU A 77 6.15 2.95 16.01
N ILE A 78 6.78 3.13 14.84
CA ILE A 78 6.07 3.49 13.61
C ILE A 78 5.14 2.37 13.14
N TYR A 79 5.48 1.10 13.35
CA TYR A 79 4.56 -0.02 13.08
C TYR A 79 3.28 0.10 13.92
N HIS A 80 3.38 0.39 15.22
CA HIS A 80 2.21 0.61 16.05
C HIS A 80 1.46 1.89 15.69
N PHE A 81 2.19 2.98 15.45
CA PHE A 81 1.62 4.28 15.06
C PHE A 81 0.80 4.17 13.77
N ARG A 82 1.30 3.44 12.76
CA ARG A 82 0.62 3.30 11.47
C ARG A 82 -0.65 2.47 11.53
N TRP A 83 -0.74 1.49 12.42
CA TRP A 83 -2.01 0.82 12.71
C TRP A 83 -2.97 1.73 13.49
N TRP A 84 -2.45 2.51 14.43
CA TRP A 84 -3.23 3.48 15.19
C TRP A 84 -3.84 4.57 14.29
N THR A 85 -3.07 5.10 13.33
CA THR A 85 -3.59 6.08 12.35
C THR A 85 -4.55 5.42 11.38
N PHE A 86 -4.22 4.27 10.75
CA PHE A 86 -5.11 3.60 9.79
C PHE A 86 -6.52 3.37 10.37
N ARG A 87 -6.61 2.96 11.64
CA ARG A 87 -7.89 2.75 12.33
C ARG A 87 -8.76 4.02 12.37
N LYS A 88 -8.16 5.20 12.46
CA LYS A 88 -8.91 6.46 12.40
C LYS A 88 -9.64 6.62 11.07
N HIS A 89 -9.16 6.01 9.99
CA HIS A 89 -9.79 6.14 8.68
C HIS A 89 -10.94 5.16 8.45
N ILE A 90 -11.19 4.24 9.39
CA ILE A 90 -12.35 3.36 9.34
C ILE A 90 -13.58 4.17 9.72
N LYS A 91 -14.52 4.31 8.78
CA LYS A 91 -15.74 5.09 8.94
C LYS A 91 -16.96 4.23 8.67
N GLN A 92 -17.87 4.14 9.64
CA GLN A 92 -19.17 3.52 9.46
C GLN A 92 -20.07 4.48 8.67
N THR A 93 -20.77 3.96 7.66
CA THR A 93 -21.70 4.75 6.84
C THR A 93 -23.01 4.00 6.64
N ALA A 94 -23.98 4.65 5.97
CA ALA A 94 -25.22 3.99 5.53
C ALA A 94 -24.98 2.92 4.45
N ASP A 95 -23.81 2.91 3.79
CA ASP A 95 -23.44 1.96 2.74
C ASP A 95 -22.41 0.92 3.20
N GLY A 96 -22.25 0.76 4.52
CA GLY A 96 -21.21 -0.09 5.13
C GLY A 96 -19.98 0.70 5.54
N PHE A 97 -18.90 -0.01 5.89
CA PHE A 97 -17.62 0.61 6.21
C PHE A 97 -16.90 1.15 4.97
N VAL A 98 -16.27 2.31 5.11
CA VAL A 98 -15.32 2.85 4.14
C VAL A 98 -14.02 3.26 4.82
N ILE A 99 -12.95 3.35 4.03
CA ILE A 99 -11.65 3.86 4.47
C ILE A 99 -11.41 5.24 3.85
N THR A 100 -11.26 6.29 4.67
CA THR A 100 -10.98 7.65 4.17
C THR A 100 -9.49 7.89 3.95
N GLU A 101 -9.17 8.90 3.15
CA GLU A 101 -7.79 9.40 2.94
C GLU A 101 -7.49 10.55 3.92
N PHE A 102 -8.33 11.58 3.87
CA PHE A 102 -8.34 12.68 4.82
C PHE A 102 -9.31 12.40 5.96
N LEU A 103 -8.95 12.80 7.18
CA LEU A 103 -9.88 12.81 8.30
C LEU A 103 -10.89 13.95 8.21
N PRO A 104 -10.48 15.23 8.06
CA PRO A 104 -11.43 16.29 7.80
C PRO A 104 -12.11 16.12 6.43
N GLN A 105 -13.31 16.68 6.31
CA GLN A 105 -14.01 16.74 5.03
C GLN A 105 -13.24 17.66 4.08
N VAL A 106 -12.89 17.15 2.90
CA VAL A 106 -12.26 17.93 1.82
C VAL A 106 -13.21 18.07 0.62
N SER A 107 -13.12 19.18 -0.09
CA SER A 107 -14.08 19.54 -1.15
C SER A 107 -13.99 18.69 -2.42
N TRP A 108 -12.84 18.04 -2.65
CA TRP A 108 -12.61 17.15 -3.79
C TRP A 108 -12.92 15.68 -3.49
N SER A 109 -13.32 15.35 -2.27
CA SER A 109 -13.70 13.98 -1.92
C SER A 109 -15.05 13.58 -2.53
N GLY A 110 -15.22 12.28 -2.75
CA GLY A 110 -16.48 11.68 -3.16
C GLY A 110 -17.41 11.40 -1.99
N LYS A 111 -18.40 10.53 -2.25
CA LYS A 111 -19.37 10.07 -1.26
C LYS A 111 -18.66 9.59 0.01
N HIS A 112 -19.18 9.98 1.18
CA HIS A 112 -18.66 9.62 2.50
C HIS A 112 -17.23 10.12 2.84
N ASN A 113 -16.71 11.12 2.11
CA ASN A 113 -15.31 11.59 2.21
C ASN A 113 -14.29 10.57 1.66
N THR A 114 -14.71 9.72 0.72
CA THR A 114 -13.82 8.73 0.10
C THR A 114 -13.09 9.32 -1.11
N ILE A 115 -11.83 8.95 -1.29
CA ILE A 115 -11.00 9.33 -2.44
C ILE A 115 -10.32 8.06 -2.95
N SER A 116 -10.35 7.85 -4.27
CA SER A 116 -9.85 6.61 -4.88
C SER A 116 -8.33 6.58 -5.03
N CYS A 117 -7.64 7.71 -4.92
CA CYS A 117 -6.19 7.83 -5.12
C CYS A 117 -5.38 6.81 -4.29
N PRO A 118 -5.53 6.73 -2.96
CA PRO A 118 -4.82 5.76 -2.14
C PRO A 118 -5.59 4.46 -1.94
N ALA A 119 -6.71 4.23 -2.63
CA ALA A 119 -7.56 3.07 -2.34
C ALA A 119 -6.77 1.75 -2.49
N GLY A 120 -5.84 1.67 -3.44
CA GLY A 120 -4.96 0.50 -3.57
C GLY A 120 -4.01 0.34 -2.38
N HIS A 121 -3.48 1.43 -1.82
CA HIS A 121 -2.73 1.39 -0.56
C HIS A 121 -3.61 0.97 0.62
N HIS A 122 -4.86 1.45 0.69
CA HIS A 122 -5.80 1.06 1.76
C HIS A 122 -6.06 -0.44 1.76
N PHE A 123 -6.24 -1.06 0.59
CA PHE A 123 -6.41 -2.51 0.49
C PHE A 123 -5.13 -3.27 0.87
N ARG A 124 -3.96 -2.80 0.43
CA ARG A 124 -2.66 -3.41 0.74
C ARG A 124 -2.34 -3.37 2.23
N GLU A 125 -2.57 -2.24 2.89
CA GLU A 125 -2.39 -2.10 4.34
C GLU A 125 -3.46 -2.88 5.10
N GLY A 126 -4.75 -2.63 4.80
CA GLY A 126 -5.87 -3.14 5.58
C GLY A 126 -6.12 -4.65 5.44
N ARG A 127 -5.55 -5.34 4.44
CA ARG A 127 -5.77 -6.79 4.25
C ARG A 127 -5.26 -7.65 5.42
N TRP A 128 -4.45 -7.08 6.29
CA TRP A 128 -3.93 -7.73 7.50
C TRP A 128 -4.83 -7.55 8.73
N ILE A 129 -5.93 -6.80 8.61
CA ILE A 129 -6.92 -6.62 9.68
C ILE A 129 -7.82 -7.85 9.78
N ARG A 130 -7.99 -8.38 11.01
CA ARG A 130 -8.78 -9.59 11.28
C ARG A 130 -10.27 -9.42 11.02
N ASP A 131 -10.87 -8.28 11.41
CA ASP A 131 -12.28 -8.01 11.08
C ASP A 131 -12.43 -7.67 9.60
N ARG A 132 -12.86 -8.67 8.84
CA ARG A 132 -12.95 -8.61 7.39
C ARG A 132 -14.00 -7.61 6.89
N ARG A 133 -15.00 -7.27 7.71
CA ARG A 133 -16.13 -6.40 7.33
C ARG A 133 -15.66 -5.05 6.81
N TYR A 134 -14.59 -4.50 7.39
CA TYR A 134 -14.06 -3.19 7.00
C TYR A 134 -13.67 -3.14 5.52
N LEU A 135 -12.97 -4.16 5.03
CA LEU A 135 -12.58 -4.22 3.61
C LEU A 135 -13.60 -4.95 2.74
N ASP A 136 -14.43 -5.82 3.30
CA ASP A 136 -15.54 -6.44 2.55
C ASP A 136 -16.53 -5.36 2.08
N ASP A 137 -16.97 -4.49 2.98
CA ASP A 137 -17.87 -3.38 2.66
C ASP A 137 -17.20 -2.39 1.72
N TYR A 138 -15.95 -2.03 1.99
CA TYR A 138 -15.20 -1.06 1.19
C TYR A 138 -14.98 -1.53 -0.26
N ALA A 139 -14.72 -2.82 -0.48
CA ALA A 139 -14.62 -3.40 -1.82
C ALA A 139 -15.94 -3.28 -2.60
N VAL A 140 -17.07 -3.58 -1.95
CA VAL A 140 -18.41 -3.45 -2.57
C VAL A 140 -18.77 -1.97 -2.80
N PHE A 141 -18.39 -1.09 -1.87
CA PHE A 141 -18.72 0.32 -1.90
C PHE A 141 -18.31 0.99 -3.21
N TRP A 142 -17.07 0.74 -3.66
CA TRP A 142 -16.48 1.35 -4.85
C TRP A 142 -17.29 1.12 -6.12
N PHE A 143 -17.94 -0.03 -6.24
CA PHE A 143 -18.58 -0.44 -7.49
C PHE A 143 -20.11 -0.44 -7.42
N ARG A 144 -20.68 -0.70 -6.24
CA ARG A 144 -22.12 -0.95 -6.08
C ARG A 144 -22.83 0.05 -5.17
N LYS A 145 -22.10 0.95 -4.49
CA LYS A 145 -22.69 1.92 -3.53
C LYS A 145 -22.35 3.39 -3.81
N GLY A 146 -21.92 3.68 -5.04
CA GLY A 146 -21.69 5.05 -5.50
C GLY A 146 -20.31 5.61 -5.17
N GLY A 147 -19.32 4.75 -4.89
CA GLY A 147 -17.92 5.16 -4.94
C GLY A 147 -17.51 5.61 -6.35
N ALA A 148 -16.44 6.41 -6.43
CA ALA A 148 -15.90 6.94 -7.69
C ALA A 148 -14.50 6.35 -7.97
N PRO A 149 -14.39 5.09 -8.42
CA PRO A 149 -13.11 4.37 -8.56
C PRO A 149 -12.21 4.91 -9.67
N ARG A 150 -12.67 5.91 -10.44
CA ARG A 150 -11.94 6.49 -11.58
C ARG A 150 -11.70 8.01 -11.47
N SER A 151 -11.97 8.61 -10.31
CA SER A 151 -11.60 10.02 -10.04
C SER A 151 -10.09 10.22 -10.03
N TYR A 152 -9.38 9.17 -9.61
CA TYR A 152 -7.93 9.01 -9.66
C TYR A 152 -7.58 7.61 -10.19
N SER A 153 -6.35 7.42 -10.61
CA SER A 153 -5.81 6.12 -10.97
C SER A 153 -5.82 5.18 -9.76
N PHE A 154 -6.49 4.03 -9.89
CA PHE A 154 -6.67 3.04 -8.82
C PHE A 154 -6.62 1.63 -9.43
N TRP A 155 -5.62 0.83 -9.03
CA TRP A 155 -5.42 -0.57 -9.43
C TRP A 155 -6.38 -1.51 -8.66
N ALA A 156 -7.67 -1.40 -8.96
CA ALA A 156 -8.72 -1.96 -8.13
C ALA A 156 -8.81 -3.49 -8.20
N ALA A 157 -8.61 -4.07 -9.37
CA ALA A 157 -8.67 -5.52 -9.53
C ALA A 157 -7.45 -6.21 -8.90
N ASP A 158 -6.24 -5.64 -9.05
CA ASP A 158 -5.07 -6.13 -8.31
C ASP A 158 -5.30 -6.02 -6.80
N SER A 159 -5.83 -4.91 -6.32
CA SER A 159 -6.13 -4.73 -4.89
C SER A 159 -7.07 -5.81 -4.33
N VAL A 160 -8.14 -6.13 -5.05
CA VAL A 160 -9.10 -7.19 -4.69
C VAL A 160 -8.44 -8.58 -4.75
N LEU A 161 -7.63 -8.86 -5.77
CA LEU A 161 -6.89 -10.12 -5.87
C LEU A 161 -5.91 -10.29 -4.71
N GLN A 162 -5.14 -9.27 -4.37
CA GLN A 162 -4.12 -9.31 -3.32
C GLN A 162 -4.72 -9.54 -1.93
N ARG A 163 -5.94 -9.03 -1.71
CA ARG A 163 -6.73 -9.37 -0.55
C ARG A 163 -7.19 -10.82 -0.58
N ALA A 164 -7.71 -11.32 -1.70
CA ALA A 164 -8.12 -12.72 -1.84
C ALA A 164 -6.95 -13.70 -1.60
N LEU A 165 -5.75 -13.38 -2.09
CA LEU A 165 -4.51 -14.14 -1.85
C LEU A 165 -4.10 -14.15 -0.37
N THR A 166 -4.41 -13.09 0.38
CA THR A 166 -4.12 -13.04 1.83
C THR A 166 -5.15 -13.85 2.63
N LEU A 167 -6.41 -13.81 2.20
CA LEU A 167 -7.51 -14.51 2.87
C LEU A 167 -7.58 -15.99 2.52
N GLY A 168 -6.95 -16.43 1.42
CA GLY A 168 -7.19 -17.75 0.83
C GLY A 168 -8.63 -17.94 0.35
N ASN A 169 -9.37 -16.84 0.16
CA ASN A 169 -10.80 -16.86 -0.19
C ASN A 169 -11.05 -15.90 -1.37
N PHE A 170 -11.54 -16.47 -2.48
CA PHE A 170 -11.81 -15.77 -3.72
C PHE A 170 -13.28 -15.42 -3.93
N GLU A 171 -14.19 -15.78 -3.03
CA GLU A 171 -15.64 -15.61 -3.20
C GLU A 171 -16.01 -14.17 -3.57
N GLN A 172 -15.61 -13.20 -2.75
CA GLN A 172 -15.89 -11.79 -3.03
C GLN A 172 -15.19 -11.30 -4.31
N ALA A 173 -13.97 -11.76 -4.59
CA ALA A 173 -13.26 -11.38 -5.80
C ALA A 173 -14.00 -11.87 -7.06
N THR A 174 -14.49 -13.11 -7.03
CA THR A 174 -15.28 -13.70 -8.13
C THR A 174 -16.66 -13.07 -8.25
N ASP A 175 -17.28 -12.66 -7.14
CA ASP A 175 -18.54 -11.92 -7.14
C ASP A 175 -18.38 -10.53 -7.75
N LEU A 176 -17.29 -9.82 -7.44
CA LEU A 176 -17.00 -8.49 -8.00
C LEU A 176 -16.42 -8.54 -9.43
N LEU A 177 -16.11 -9.73 -9.98
CA LEU A 177 -15.49 -9.86 -11.29
C LEU A 177 -16.22 -9.08 -12.42
N PRO A 178 -17.56 -9.11 -12.55
CA PRO A 178 -18.25 -8.30 -13.56
C PRO A 178 -18.05 -6.79 -13.37
N ASP A 179 -17.99 -6.31 -12.12
CA ASP A 179 -17.76 -4.92 -11.79
C ASP A 179 -16.33 -4.48 -12.12
N LEU A 180 -15.35 -5.34 -11.84
CA LEU A 180 -13.93 -5.11 -12.16
C LEU A 180 -13.70 -5.04 -13.68
N ILE A 181 -14.30 -5.96 -14.43
CA ILE A 181 -14.30 -5.95 -15.91
C ILE A 181 -14.89 -4.64 -16.44
N LYS A 182 -16.09 -4.28 -15.95
CA LYS A 182 -16.73 -3.02 -16.35
C LYS A 182 -15.87 -1.80 -16.02
N ASN A 183 -15.22 -1.77 -14.85
CA ASN A 183 -14.33 -0.68 -14.50
C ASN A 183 -13.13 -0.56 -15.46
N TYR A 184 -12.52 -1.69 -15.83
CA TYR A 184 -11.43 -1.73 -16.80
C TYR A 184 -11.86 -1.22 -18.18
N GLU A 185 -13.02 -1.67 -18.68
CA GLU A 185 -13.57 -1.23 -19.96
C GLU A 185 -13.88 0.27 -19.99
N GLU A 186 -14.30 0.86 -18.86
CA GLU A 186 -14.50 2.31 -18.75
C GLU A 186 -13.18 3.09 -18.75
N TRP A 187 -12.09 2.52 -18.23
CA TRP A 187 -10.75 3.07 -18.43
C TRP A 187 -10.35 3.01 -19.90
N GLU A 188 -10.64 1.91 -20.61
CA GLU A 188 -10.37 1.79 -22.04
C GLU A 188 -11.10 2.88 -22.84
N LYS A 189 -12.39 3.08 -22.59
CA LYS A 189 -13.18 4.10 -23.29
C LYS A 189 -12.68 5.52 -23.09
N SER A 190 -12.11 5.81 -21.92
CA SER A 190 -11.78 7.19 -21.53
C SER A 190 -10.31 7.55 -21.68
N ARG A 191 -9.40 6.57 -21.57
CA ARG A 191 -7.95 6.81 -21.44
C ARG A 191 -7.08 6.01 -22.42
N LEU A 192 -7.61 5.03 -23.15
CA LEU A 192 -6.82 4.27 -24.13
C LEU A 192 -6.54 5.12 -25.39
N GLU A 193 -5.28 5.21 -25.77
CA GLU A 193 -4.85 5.84 -27.03
C GLU A 193 -4.79 4.83 -28.18
N PRO A 194 -4.81 5.28 -29.45
CA PRO A 194 -4.72 4.38 -30.61
C PRO A 194 -3.46 3.50 -30.67
N ASP A 195 -2.39 3.88 -29.96
CA ASP A 195 -1.16 3.09 -29.86
C ASP A 195 -1.22 1.98 -28.79
N GLY A 196 -2.34 1.89 -28.06
CA GLY A 196 -2.62 0.87 -27.06
C GLY A 196 -2.13 1.20 -25.64
N LEU A 197 -1.47 2.34 -25.42
CA LEU A 197 -1.15 2.83 -24.08
C LEU A 197 -2.29 3.68 -23.52
N PHE A 198 -2.33 3.78 -22.20
CA PHE A 198 -3.25 4.67 -21.49
C PHE A 198 -2.57 6.00 -21.17
N TRP A 199 -3.31 7.10 -21.31
CA TRP A 199 -2.89 8.43 -20.87
C TRP A 199 -3.56 8.82 -19.55
N GLN A 200 -2.88 9.66 -18.78
CA GLN A 200 -3.42 10.24 -17.55
C GLN A 200 -2.86 11.65 -17.31
N ILE A 201 -3.55 12.42 -16.48
CA ILE A 201 -3.06 13.70 -15.94
C ILE A 201 -2.34 13.39 -14.62
N ASP A 202 -1.15 13.94 -14.39
CA ASP A 202 -0.37 13.72 -13.17
C ASP A 202 -1.16 13.96 -11.86
N ASP A 203 -1.95 15.02 -11.77
CA ASP A 203 -2.94 15.26 -10.70
C ASP A 203 -3.87 14.05 -10.47
N ARG A 204 -4.32 13.39 -11.54
CA ARG A 204 -5.20 12.22 -11.47
C ARG A 204 -4.47 10.92 -11.17
N ASP A 205 -3.14 10.93 -11.15
CA ASP A 205 -2.34 9.90 -10.47
C ASP A 205 -2.08 10.24 -8.98
N GLY A 206 -2.59 11.38 -8.50
CA GLY A 206 -2.26 11.94 -7.20
C GLY A 206 -0.87 12.56 -7.16
N MET A 207 -0.34 13.01 -8.30
CA MET A 207 1.07 13.41 -8.48
C MET A 207 1.25 14.77 -9.16
N GLU A 208 0.47 15.78 -8.77
CA GLU A 208 0.46 17.09 -9.43
C GLU A 208 1.78 17.86 -9.34
N ALA A 209 1.99 18.76 -10.32
CA ALA A 209 3.23 19.51 -10.48
C ALA A 209 4.47 18.62 -10.70
N SER A 210 4.29 17.43 -11.27
CA SER A 210 5.40 16.56 -11.68
C SER A 210 6.27 17.26 -12.74
N VAL A 211 7.57 16.97 -12.76
CA VAL A 211 8.47 17.55 -13.77
C VAL A 211 8.11 17.02 -15.16
N GLY A 212 7.83 15.72 -15.27
CA GLY A 212 7.42 15.09 -16.51
C GLY A 212 6.06 15.57 -17.03
N GLY A 213 5.23 16.17 -16.18
CA GLY A 213 3.91 16.72 -16.53
C GLY A 213 3.90 18.22 -16.85
N ARG A 214 4.91 18.98 -16.40
CA ARG A 214 4.92 20.46 -16.40
C ARG A 214 4.50 21.09 -17.74
N ASP A 215 5.19 20.75 -18.82
CA ASP A 215 4.96 21.33 -20.15
C ASP A 215 3.82 20.63 -20.91
N LEU A 216 3.19 19.63 -20.30
CA LEU A 216 2.14 18.80 -20.90
C LEU A 216 0.78 19.04 -20.23
N ARG A 217 0.65 20.07 -19.38
CA ARG A 217 -0.53 20.28 -18.51
C ARG A 217 -0.87 19.00 -17.71
N GLY A 218 0.18 18.32 -17.23
CA GLY A 218 0.10 17.05 -16.51
C GLY A 218 -0.13 15.82 -17.39
N GLN A 219 -0.45 15.97 -18.68
CA GLN A 219 -0.93 14.85 -19.50
C GLN A 219 0.22 14.02 -20.09
N GLY A 220 0.14 12.70 -19.95
CA GLY A 220 1.07 11.80 -20.62
C GLY A 220 0.65 10.34 -20.54
N LYS A 221 1.27 9.51 -21.38
CA LYS A 221 1.29 8.06 -21.21
C LYS A 221 2.36 7.75 -20.17
N ARG A 222 1.93 7.58 -18.93
CA ARG A 222 2.79 7.52 -17.73
C ARG A 222 3.04 6.06 -17.32
N PRO A 223 4.23 5.73 -16.77
CA PRO A 223 4.50 4.40 -16.21
C PRO A 223 3.48 3.98 -15.13
N THR A 224 2.89 4.93 -14.40
CA THR A 224 1.83 4.73 -13.41
C THR A 224 0.61 3.99 -13.98
N ILE A 225 -0.30 4.69 -14.64
CA ILE A 225 -1.60 4.16 -15.11
C ILE A 225 -1.45 2.91 -15.99
N ASN A 226 -0.39 2.85 -16.82
CA ASN A 226 -0.13 1.70 -17.67
C ASN A 226 0.25 0.47 -16.84
N SER A 227 1.04 0.64 -15.79
CA SER A 227 1.38 -0.47 -14.88
C SER A 227 0.17 -0.89 -14.05
N TYR A 228 -0.62 0.08 -13.56
CA TYR A 228 -1.85 -0.20 -12.81
C TYR A 228 -2.85 -1.03 -13.62
N LEU A 229 -3.08 -0.66 -14.89
CA LEU A 229 -3.98 -1.40 -15.76
C LEU A 229 -3.38 -2.72 -16.26
N CYS A 230 -2.06 -2.83 -16.43
CA CYS A 230 -1.42 -4.13 -16.65
C CYS A 230 -1.64 -5.08 -15.44
N GLY A 231 -1.53 -4.55 -14.23
CA GLY A 231 -1.84 -5.25 -12.98
C GLY A 231 -3.30 -5.67 -12.90
N ASP A 232 -4.23 -4.73 -13.15
CA ASP A 232 -5.66 -5.02 -13.13
C ASP A 232 -6.06 -6.05 -14.19
N ALA A 233 -5.50 -5.99 -15.40
CA ALA A 233 -5.77 -6.98 -16.43
C ALA A 233 -5.29 -8.37 -16.01
N SER A 234 -4.09 -8.47 -15.44
CA SER A 234 -3.55 -9.74 -14.90
C SER A 234 -4.40 -10.27 -13.75
N ALA A 235 -4.90 -9.37 -12.90
CA ALA A 235 -5.74 -9.72 -11.77
C ALA A 235 -7.13 -10.22 -12.20
N ILE A 236 -7.77 -9.53 -13.15
CA ILE A 236 -9.03 -9.97 -13.77
C ILE A 236 -8.85 -11.35 -14.40
N ALA A 237 -7.74 -11.58 -15.11
CA ALA A 237 -7.45 -12.89 -15.70
C ALA A 237 -7.39 -14.00 -14.63
N THR A 238 -6.69 -13.74 -13.53
CA THR A 238 -6.56 -14.67 -12.40
C THR A 238 -7.91 -14.94 -11.72
N ILE A 239 -8.68 -13.89 -11.42
CA ILE A 239 -9.99 -14.00 -10.80
C ILE A 239 -10.97 -14.74 -11.72
N ALA A 240 -10.95 -14.45 -13.03
CA ALA A 240 -11.77 -15.13 -14.02
C ALA A 240 -11.46 -16.63 -14.11
N ALA A 241 -10.17 -17.00 -14.08
CA ALA A 241 -9.76 -18.40 -14.04
C ALA A 241 -10.27 -19.09 -12.77
N LYS A 242 -10.18 -18.44 -11.60
CA LYS A 242 -10.77 -18.96 -10.34
C LYS A 242 -12.29 -19.08 -10.39
N ALA A 243 -12.97 -18.23 -11.15
CA ALA A 243 -14.41 -18.29 -11.39
C ALA A 243 -14.82 -19.29 -12.50
N GLY A 244 -13.88 -20.03 -13.10
CA GLY A 244 -14.15 -20.95 -14.22
C GLY A 244 -14.45 -20.27 -15.56
N LYS A 245 -14.24 -18.95 -15.68
CA LYS A 245 -14.47 -18.15 -16.90
C LYS A 245 -13.20 -18.05 -17.74
N LEU A 246 -12.80 -19.17 -18.34
CA LEU A 246 -11.51 -19.32 -19.01
C LEU A 246 -11.36 -18.42 -20.25
N ASP A 247 -12.45 -18.15 -20.96
CA ASP A 247 -12.49 -17.23 -22.11
C ASP A 247 -12.13 -15.80 -21.70
N ILE A 248 -12.71 -15.31 -20.59
CA ILE A 248 -12.39 -14.01 -19.99
C ILE A 248 -10.94 -14.01 -19.50
N ALA A 249 -10.50 -15.10 -18.86
CA ALA A 249 -9.14 -15.22 -18.36
C ALA A 249 -8.11 -15.05 -19.49
N VAL A 250 -8.30 -15.74 -20.62
CA VAL A 250 -7.44 -15.62 -21.80
C VAL A 250 -7.50 -14.21 -22.40
N ALA A 251 -8.70 -13.62 -22.52
CA ALA A 251 -8.86 -12.28 -23.08
C ALA A 251 -8.12 -11.21 -22.27
N TYR A 252 -8.22 -11.26 -20.95
CA TYR A 252 -7.56 -10.30 -20.05
C TYR A 252 -6.06 -10.56 -19.90
N GLN A 253 -5.62 -11.83 -19.95
CA GLN A 253 -4.19 -12.13 -20.02
C GLN A 253 -3.56 -11.52 -21.29
N LYS A 254 -4.24 -11.60 -22.43
CA LYS A 254 -3.78 -10.97 -23.67
C LYS A 254 -3.69 -9.45 -23.56
N LYS A 255 -4.65 -8.79 -22.87
CA LYS A 255 -4.58 -7.35 -22.59
C LYS A 255 -3.36 -7.00 -21.72
N ALA A 256 -3.11 -7.78 -20.66
CA ALA A 256 -1.94 -7.60 -19.80
C ALA A 256 -0.63 -7.77 -20.57
N ASP A 257 -0.52 -8.82 -21.39
CA ASP A 257 0.68 -9.10 -22.20
C ASP A 257 0.94 -8.00 -23.23
N GLN A 258 -0.13 -7.48 -23.86
CA GLN A 258 -0.03 -6.33 -24.77
C GLN A 258 0.48 -5.08 -24.05
N LEU A 259 -0.06 -4.75 -22.88
CA LEU A 259 0.40 -3.59 -22.10
C LEU A 259 1.83 -3.77 -21.61
N ARG A 260 2.19 -4.95 -21.10
CA ARG A 260 3.57 -5.28 -20.70
C ARG A 260 4.54 -4.96 -21.81
N ARG A 261 4.26 -5.46 -23.03
CA ARG A 261 5.08 -5.19 -24.21
C ARG A 261 5.16 -3.69 -24.52
N LEU A 262 4.03 -2.98 -24.54
CA LEU A 262 4.01 -1.55 -24.87
C LEU A 262 4.74 -0.69 -23.84
N ILE A 263 4.67 -1.02 -22.55
CA ILE A 263 5.43 -0.34 -21.49
C ILE A 263 6.94 -0.46 -21.77
N LEU A 264 7.42 -1.66 -22.08
CA LEU A 264 8.83 -1.91 -22.40
C LEU A 264 9.26 -1.24 -23.70
N GLU A 265 8.44 -1.28 -24.75
CA GLU A 265 8.80 -0.72 -26.07
C GLU A 265 8.73 0.82 -26.12
N LYS A 266 7.83 1.43 -25.33
CA LYS A 266 7.47 2.85 -25.49
C LYS A 266 7.81 3.72 -24.30
N LEU A 267 7.86 3.16 -23.09
CA LEU A 267 8.11 3.93 -21.86
C LEU A 267 9.52 3.73 -21.32
N TRP A 268 10.24 2.69 -21.75
CA TRP A 268 11.65 2.52 -21.42
C TRP A 268 12.54 3.43 -22.27
N ASP A 269 13.43 4.17 -21.62
CA ASP A 269 14.47 4.93 -22.28
C ASP A 269 15.81 4.17 -22.22
N ASP A 270 16.34 3.78 -23.37
CA ASP A 270 17.59 3.02 -23.45
C ASP A 270 18.84 3.83 -23.11
N GLN A 271 18.82 5.15 -23.22
CA GLN A 271 19.95 6.00 -22.84
C GLN A 271 19.92 6.28 -21.34
N ALA A 272 18.75 6.63 -20.82
CA ALA A 272 18.57 6.89 -19.39
C ALA A 272 18.51 5.60 -18.55
N LYS A 273 18.28 4.44 -19.20
CA LYS A 273 18.04 3.14 -18.56
C LYS A 273 16.95 3.24 -17.49
N PHE A 274 15.82 3.83 -17.85
CA PHE A 274 14.74 4.14 -16.91
C PHE A 274 13.38 4.27 -17.61
N PHE A 275 12.29 3.96 -16.90
CA PHE A 275 10.93 4.18 -17.42
C PHE A 275 10.50 5.63 -17.23
N LYS A 276 10.06 6.29 -18.30
CA LYS A 276 9.72 7.72 -18.32
C LYS A 276 8.36 7.98 -18.94
N VAL A 277 7.86 9.20 -18.75
CA VAL A 277 6.59 9.64 -19.33
C VAL A 277 6.75 9.86 -20.84
N LEU A 278 5.80 9.33 -21.62
CA LEU A 278 5.70 9.59 -23.05
C LEU A 278 4.57 10.60 -23.31
N PRO A 279 4.83 11.77 -23.92
CA PRO A 279 3.78 12.69 -24.31
C PRO A 279 2.75 12.03 -25.25
N ARG A 280 1.51 12.53 -25.22
CA ARG A 280 0.40 11.95 -26.01
C ARG A 280 0.56 12.12 -27.52
N LYS A 281 1.30 13.14 -27.96
CA LYS A 281 1.48 13.46 -29.39
C LYS A 281 2.17 12.30 -30.13
N ALA A 282 1.66 11.97 -31.32
CA ALA A 282 2.29 10.98 -32.19
C ALA A 282 3.75 11.34 -32.51
N GLY A 283 4.64 10.35 -32.46
CA GLY A 283 6.08 10.54 -32.70
C GLY A 283 6.82 11.33 -31.62
N ALA A 284 6.21 11.57 -30.45
CA ALA A 284 6.89 12.21 -29.33
C ALA A 284 8.05 11.36 -28.81
N LYS A 285 9.05 12.04 -28.23
CA LYS A 285 10.11 11.41 -27.44
C LYS A 285 9.70 11.38 -25.97
N LEU A 286 10.26 10.45 -25.22
CA LEU A 286 10.13 10.43 -23.76
C LEU A 286 10.61 11.76 -23.17
N VAL A 287 9.95 12.20 -22.09
CA VAL A 287 10.39 13.38 -21.34
C VAL A 287 11.79 13.14 -20.78
N ASP A 288 12.59 14.20 -20.62
CA ASP A 288 13.98 14.09 -20.20
C ASP A 288 14.15 14.12 -18.67
N VAL A 289 13.36 13.32 -17.95
CA VAL A 289 13.44 13.24 -16.49
C VAL A 289 13.11 11.84 -15.97
N ARG A 290 13.90 11.35 -15.03
CA ARG A 290 13.56 10.20 -14.18
C ARG A 290 12.76 10.68 -12.99
N GLU A 291 11.57 10.11 -12.84
CA GLU A 291 10.69 10.34 -11.70
C GLU A 291 10.48 9.01 -10.99
N LEU A 292 10.33 9.03 -9.67
CA LEU A 292 10.34 7.82 -8.83
C LEU A 292 9.29 6.78 -9.26
N HIS A 293 8.15 7.25 -9.79
CA HIS A 293 7.10 6.39 -10.34
C HIS A 293 7.54 5.54 -11.55
N GLY A 294 8.72 5.79 -12.12
CA GLY A 294 9.35 4.89 -13.09
C GLY A 294 9.70 3.51 -12.51
N PHE A 295 9.68 3.33 -11.19
CA PHE A 295 9.77 2.01 -10.55
C PHE A 295 8.43 1.26 -10.46
N THR A 296 7.31 1.91 -10.75
CA THR A 296 5.97 1.28 -10.70
C THR A 296 5.85 -0.01 -11.51
N PRO A 297 6.49 -0.21 -12.68
CA PRO A 297 6.39 -1.46 -13.42
C PRO A 297 6.77 -2.71 -12.61
N TRP A 298 7.76 -2.63 -11.71
CA TRP A 298 8.15 -3.76 -10.85
C TRP A 298 7.15 -4.05 -9.72
N TYR A 299 6.27 -3.11 -9.37
CA TYR A 299 5.16 -3.35 -8.44
C TYR A 299 4.26 -4.49 -8.94
N PHE A 300 4.11 -4.61 -10.26
CA PHE A 300 3.24 -5.59 -10.93
C PHE A 300 4.01 -6.66 -11.71
N GLY A 301 5.33 -6.79 -11.49
CA GLY A 301 6.16 -7.79 -12.19
C GLY A 301 6.18 -7.62 -13.72
N ILE A 302 6.17 -6.37 -14.21
CA ILE A 302 6.07 -6.08 -15.65
C ILE A 302 7.38 -6.34 -16.37
N PRO A 303 8.55 -5.86 -15.90
CA PRO A 303 9.81 -6.15 -16.56
C PRO A 303 10.07 -7.66 -16.60
N PRO A 304 10.57 -8.21 -17.72
CA PRO A 304 10.96 -9.60 -17.80
C PRO A 304 12.21 -9.88 -16.97
N ILE A 305 12.28 -11.08 -16.41
CA ILE A 305 13.46 -11.61 -15.71
C ILE A 305 14.64 -11.75 -16.70
N GLU A 306 15.87 -11.56 -16.21
CA GLU A 306 17.12 -11.78 -16.96
C GLU A 306 17.31 -10.89 -18.22
N GLN A 307 16.67 -9.72 -18.27
CA GLN A 307 16.83 -8.74 -19.36
C GLN A 307 17.55 -7.45 -18.92
N GLY A 308 17.94 -7.34 -17.65
CA GLY A 308 18.82 -6.28 -17.15
C GLY A 308 18.15 -4.91 -16.96
N TYR A 309 16.81 -4.83 -16.97
CA TYR A 309 16.07 -3.62 -16.64
C TYR A 309 16.37 -3.13 -15.21
N GLU A 310 16.82 -4.05 -14.35
CA GLU A 310 17.15 -3.79 -12.95
C GLU A 310 18.24 -2.73 -12.78
N ILE A 311 19.02 -2.45 -13.84
CA ILE A 311 20.00 -1.36 -13.86
C ILE A 311 19.39 0.00 -13.46
N ALA A 312 18.09 0.21 -13.69
CA ALA A 312 17.36 1.40 -13.28
C ALA A 312 17.42 1.64 -11.76
N TRP A 313 17.49 0.56 -10.96
CA TRP A 313 17.51 0.64 -9.51
C TRP A 313 18.78 1.24 -8.93
N LYS A 314 19.87 1.37 -9.72
CA LYS A 314 21.04 2.17 -9.31
C LYS A 314 20.66 3.61 -8.94
N GLN A 315 19.57 4.13 -9.53
CA GLN A 315 19.10 5.49 -9.26
C GLN A 315 18.48 5.65 -7.87
N LEU A 316 18.01 4.57 -7.23
CA LEU A 316 17.37 4.65 -5.92
C LEU A 316 18.36 5.13 -4.84
N MET A 317 19.56 4.54 -4.83
CA MET A 317 20.59 4.81 -3.82
C MET A 317 21.63 5.84 -4.26
N ASP A 318 21.52 6.37 -5.49
CA ASP A 318 22.36 7.47 -5.96
C ASP A 318 21.92 8.81 -5.32
N PRO A 319 22.81 9.54 -4.62
CA PRO A 319 22.51 10.86 -4.06
C PRO A 319 22.15 11.95 -5.08
N GLN A 320 22.45 11.74 -6.36
CA GLN A 320 22.00 12.58 -7.48
C GLN A 320 20.78 11.99 -8.20
N GLY A 321 20.44 10.74 -7.88
CA GLY A 321 19.21 10.06 -8.27
C GLY A 321 18.11 10.40 -7.26
N PHE A 322 17.62 9.40 -6.53
CA PHE A 322 16.49 9.55 -5.60
C PHE A 322 16.88 9.53 -4.12
N HIS A 323 18.12 9.20 -3.77
CA HIS A 323 18.50 8.95 -2.39
C HIS A 323 18.49 10.25 -1.56
N ALA A 324 17.77 10.22 -0.43
CA ALA A 324 17.75 11.30 0.54
C ALA A 324 17.46 10.82 1.98
N PRO A 325 17.83 11.60 3.01
CA PRO A 325 17.73 11.19 4.42
C PRO A 325 16.32 10.91 4.97
N TYR A 326 15.25 11.41 4.35
CA TYR A 326 13.87 11.27 4.81
C TYR A 326 12.95 10.70 3.71
N GLY A 327 13.38 9.57 3.14
CA GLY A 327 12.68 8.89 2.05
C GLY A 327 13.18 9.36 0.68
N PRO A 328 12.93 8.57 -0.39
CA PRO A 328 13.36 8.92 -1.73
C PRO A 328 12.63 10.17 -2.25
N THR A 329 13.31 10.96 -3.09
CA THR A 329 12.70 12.09 -3.79
C THR A 329 11.78 11.60 -4.92
N THR A 330 10.71 12.35 -5.24
CA THR A 330 9.83 11.99 -6.36
C THR A 330 10.44 12.25 -7.74
N THR A 331 11.49 13.07 -7.82
CA THR A 331 12.22 13.42 -9.04
C THR A 331 13.72 13.26 -8.81
N GLU A 332 14.48 12.84 -9.82
CA GLU A 332 15.93 12.75 -9.71
C GLU A 332 16.56 14.12 -9.39
N ARG A 333 17.45 14.15 -8.39
CA ARG A 333 17.99 15.39 -7.82
C ARG A 333 18.86 16.18 -8.80
N ARG A 334 19.48 15.49 -9.76
CA ARG A 334 20.30 16.11 -10.82
C ARG A 334 19.51 16.88 -11.88
N HIS A 335 18.21 16.65 -11.99
CA HIS A 335 17.43 17.27 -13.06
C HIS A 335 17.17 18.76 -12.75
N PRO A 336 17.31 19.69 -13.72
CA PRO A 336 17.12 21.13 -13.46
C PRO A 336 15.71 21.52 -12.97
N GLY A 337 14.72 20.67 -13.24
CA GLY A 337 13.35 20.83 -12.76
C GLY A 337 13.12 20.38 -11.31
N PHE A 338 14.11 19.73 -10.66
CA PHE A 338 14.04 19.32 -9.27
C PHE A 338 13.90 20.55 -8.36
N ALA A 339 12.89 20.57 -7.49
CA ALA A 339 12.72 21.64 -6.53
C ALA A 339 12.06 21.13 -5.24
N VAL A 340 12.48 21.70 -4.12
CA VAL A 340 11.84 21.57 -2.81
C VAL A 340 11.36 22.97 -2.42
N SER A 341 10.10 23.27 -2.76
CA SER A 341 9.52 24.61 -2.59
C SER A 341 8.55 24.67 -1.41
N TYR A 342 8.60 25.77 -0.67
CA TYR A 342 7.64 26.15 0.36
C TYR A 342 6.67 27.25 -0.11
N GLU A 343 6.67 27.53 -1.42
CA GLU A 343 5.86 28.54 -2.06
C GLU A 343 4.97 27.91 -3.15
N GLY A 344 3.88 28.58 -3.48
CA GLY A 344 2.93 28.10 -4.48
C GLY A 344 2.07 26.96 -3.95
N HIS A 345 1.91 25.91 -4.77
CA HIS A 345 1.08 24.74 -4.45
C HIS A 345 1.67 23.94 -3.28
N GLU A 346 0.85 23.45 -2.36
CA GLU A 346 1.32 22.71 -1.18
C GLU A 346 1.76 21.27 -1.50
N CYS A 347 1.09 20.63 -2.47
CA CYS A 347 1.30 19.22 -2.82
C CYS A 347 2.16 19.05 -4.09
N GLN A 348 3.41 19.52 -4.07
CA GLN A 348 4.28 19.43 -5.25
C GLN A 348 4.98 18.07 -5.38
N TRP A 349 5.08 17.54 -6.61
CA TRP A 349 5.72 16.26 -6.94
C TRP A 349 7.01 16.37 -7.77
N ASN A 350 7.59 17.56 -7.88
CA ASN A 350 8.82 17.86 -8.61
C ASN A 350 10.11 17.71 -7.78
N GLY A 351 10.09 17.00 -6.64
CA GLY A 351 11.27 16.87 -5.79
C GLY A 351 11.03 16.38 -4.35
N PRO A 352 9.97 16.82 -3.64
CA PRO A 352 9.69 16.36 -2.28
C PRO A 352 9.65 14.83 -2.15
N SER A 353 9.89 14.32 -0.95
CA SER A 353 9.54 12.92 -0.66
C SER A 353 8.05 12.81 -0.40
N TRP A 354 7.45 11.71 -0.84
CA TRP A 354 6.04 11.39 -0.64
C TRP A 354 5.90 9.97 -0.10
N PRO A 355 5.20 9.78 1.03
CA PRO A 355 4.88 8.45 1.56
C PRO A 355 4.19 7.54 0.53
N PHE A 356 3.31 8.08 -0.30
CA PHE A 356 2.65 7.36 -1.40
C PHE A 356 3.67 6.74 -2.37
N ALA A 357 4.56 7.57 -2.92
CA ALA A 357 5.55 7.14 -3.90
C ALA A 357 6.58 6.18 -3.29
N THR A 358 6.96 6.44 -2.03
CA THR A 358 7.86 5.59 -1.25
C THR A 358 7.26 4.20 -1.03
N SER A 359 5.95 4.11 -0.78
CA SER A 359 5.22 2.84 -0.64
C SER A 359 5.22 2.01 -1.91
N VAL A 360 4.94 2.64 -3.06
CA VAL A 360 5.00 1.98 -4.37
C VAL A 360 6.43 1.49 -4.64
N THR A 361 7.44 2.32 -4.36
CA THR A 361 8.86 2.00 -4.58
C THR A 361 9.33 0.84 -3.71
N LEU A 362 9.02 0.84 -2.41
CA LEU A 362 9.40 -0.23 -1.50
C LEU A 362 8.68 -1.55 -1.81
N THR A 363 7.42 -1.50 -2.26
CA THR A 363 6.72 -2.71 -2.72
C THR A 363 7.38 -3.27 -3.98
N ALA A 364 7.68 -2.41 -4.96
CA ALA A 364 8.38 -2.77 -6.18
C ALA A 364 9.79 -3.33 -5.91
N LEU A 365 10.54 -2.71 -4.99
CA LEU A 365 11.87 -3.16 -4.59
C LEU A 365 11.81 -4.52 -3.89
N ALA A 366 10.80 -4.74 -3.04
CA ALA A 366 10.59 -6.05 -2.43
C ALA A 366 10.32 -7.13 -3.49
N ASN A 367 9.54 -6.83 -4.53
CA ASN A 367 9.33 -7.77 -5.64
C ASN A 367 10.63 -8.04 -6.41
N VAL A 368 11.42 -7.02 -6.70
CA VAL A 368 12.74 -7.20 -7.37
C VAL A 368 13.64 -8.13 -6.59
N LEU A 369 13.77 -7.92 -5.28
CA LEU A 369 14.62 -8.74 -4.42
C LEU A 369 14.11 -10.17 -4.20
N ASN A 370 12.84 -10.44 -4.52
CA ASN A 370 12.23 -11.77 -4.37
C ASN A 370 12.14 -12.53 -5.69
N ASP A 371 11.81 -11.83 -6.77
CA ASP A 371 11.30 -12.44 -8.01
C ASP A 371 12.30 -12.30 -9.17
N TYR A 372 13.35 -11.48 -9.01
CA TYR A 372 14.33 -11.18 -10.06
C TYR A 372 15.75 -11.59 -9.63
N PRO A 373 16.44 -12.46 -10.38
CA PRO A 373 17.87 -12.68 -10.23
C PRO A 373 18.63 -11.43 -10.70
N GLN A 374 19.23 -10.70 -9.76
CA GLN A 374 19.93 -9.45 -10.04
C GLN A 374 20.92 -9.11 -8.92
N GLU A 375 21.88 -8.23 -9.22
CA GLU A 375 22.90 -7.74 -8.28
C GLU A 375 22.94 -6.21 -8.19
N THR A 376 21.98 -5.51 -8.80
CA THR A 376 21.96 -4.04 -8.86
C THR A 376 21.57 -3.41 -7.52
N VAL A 377 20.61 -4.02 -6.83
CA VAL A 377 20.16 -3.63 -5.50
C VAL A 377 20.15 -4.82 -4.56
N THR A 378 20.16 -4.54 -3.26
CA THR A 378 20.37 -5.52 -2.21
C THR A 378 19.32 -5.40 -1.12
N ARG A 379 19.28 -6.41 -0.23
CA ARG A 379 18.52 -6.34 1.03
C ARG A 379 18.89 -5.11 1.86
N ARG A 380 20.16 -4.67 1.80
CA ARG A 380 20.62 -3.45 2.48
C ARG A 380 19.92 -2.22 1.92
N ASP A 381 19.81 -2.09 0.60
CA ASP A 381 19.16 -0.94 -0.03
C ASP A 381 17.67 -0.86 0.33
N TYR A 382 16.98 -2.00 0.40
CA TYR A 382 15.60 -2.06 0.92
C TYR A 382 15.53 -1.59 2.37
N PHE A 383 16.40 -2.12 3.23
CA PHE A 383 16.42 -1.80 4.66
C PHE A 383 16.75 -0.32 4.91
N GLU A 384 17.74 0.25 4.23
CA GLU A 384 18.08 1.67 4.37
C GLU A 384 16.95 2.57 3.85
N THR A 385 16.32 2.22 2.73
CA THR A 385 15.15 2.97 2.23
C THR A 385 13.96 2.89 3.20
N LEU A 386 13.72 1.73 3.80
CA LEU A 386 12.71 1.57 4.85
C LEU A 386 13.06 2.36 6.12
N LYS A 387 14.35 2.45 6.49
CA LYS A 387 14.82 3.25 7.63
C LYS A 387 14.63 4.75 7.39
N THR A 388 14.94 5.28 6.21
CA THR A 388 14.68 6.69 5.90
C THR A 388 13.19 6.98 5.84
N TYR A 389 12.36 6.04 5.36
CA TYR A 389 10.91 6.14 5.42
C TYR A 389 10.36 6.03 6.86
N THR A 390 10.94 5.19 7.71
CA THR A 390 10.58 5.15 9.15
C THR A 390 10.89 6.49 9.82
N LYS A 391 12.09 7.03 9.54
CA LYS A 391 12.52 8.33 10.04
C LYS A 391 11.60 9.46 9.58
N SER A 392 11.06 9.39 8.35
CA SER A 392 10.11 10.38 7.85
C SER A 392 8.83 10.46 8.65
N HIS A 393 8.44 9.42 9.41
CA HIS A 393 7.20 9.41 10.20
C HIS A 393 7.32 10.11 11.55
N HIS A 394 7.99 11.26 11.58
CA HIS A 394 8.15 12.03 12.80
C HIS A 394 7.93 13.52 12.53
N LEU A 395 7.49 14.23 13.55
CA LEU A 395 7.41 15.68 13.56
C LEU A 395 8.20 16.20 14.76
N LYS A 396 9.07 17.17 14.52
CA LYS A 396 9.69 17.95 15.58
C LYS A 396 8.73 19.09 15.96
N LEU A 397 8.23 19.07 17.19
CA LEU A 397 7.34 20.11 17.73
C LEU A 397 8.13 21.38 18.09
N GLU A 398 7.41 22.48 18.34
CA GLU A 398 8.00 23.79 18.67
C GLU A 398 8.83 23.76 19.97
N ASP A 399 8.47 22.89 20.92
CA ASP A 399 9.23 22.66 22.16
C ASP A 399 10.48 21.80 21.98
N GLY A 400 10.74 21.33 20.75
CA GLY A 400 11.87 20.50 20.39
C GLY A 400 11.67 19.00 20.56
N SER A 401 10.53 18.55 21.13
CA SER A 401 10.18 17.14 21.21
C SER A 401 9.91 16.55 19.82
N ILE A 402 10.13 15.24 19.68
CA ILE A 402 9.88 14.50 18.44
C ILE A 402 8.76 13.50 18.73
N VAL A 403 7.70 13.54 17.91
CA VAL A 403 6.55 12.65 18.02
C VAL A 403 6.34 11.88 16.71
N PRO A 404 5.81 10.65 16.75
CA PRO A 404 5.33 9.98 15.55
C PRO A 404 4.30 10.83 14.81
N TRP A 405 4.46 10.96 13.51
CA TRP A 405 3.63 11.79 12.65
C TRP A 405 3.58 11.25 11.23
N ILE A 406 2.47 11.43 10.54
CA ILE A 406 2.37 11.17 9.10
C ILE A 406 1.52 12.29 8.47
N ASP A 407 2.03 12.86 7.39
CA ASP A 407 1.43 13.96 6.65
C ASP A 407 1.55 13.76 5.13
N GLU A 408 1.17 14.75 4.34
CA GLU A 408 1.10 14.66 2.87
C GLU A 408 2.49 14.45 2.23
N ASN A 409 3.38 15.44 2.32
CA ASN A 409 4.71 15.43 1.71
C ASN A 409 5.76 16.12 2.58
N LEU A 410 7.03 15.83 2.32
CA LEU A 410 8.10 16.31 3.16
C LEU A 410 9.37 16.68 2.38
N ASN A 411 10.14 17.55 3.02
CA ASN A 411 11.46 17.91 2.59
C ASN A 411 12.38 16.70 2.76
N PRO A 412 12.94 16.16 1.66
CA PRO A 412 13.68 14.90 1.67
C PRO A 412 15.00 15.00 2.46
N ASP A 413 15.52 16.21 2.67
CA ASP A 413 16.78 16.45 3.37
C ASP A 413 16.58 16.77 4.86
N THR A 414 15.50 17.47 5.23
CA THR A 414 15.29 17.95 6.61
C THR A 414 14.22 17.18 7.38
N GLY A 415 13.31 16.49 6.70
CA GLY A 415 12.17 15.82 7.32
C GLY A 415 10.97 16.72 7.62
N ASP A 416 11.04 18.01 7.25
CA ASP A 416 9.95 18.95 7.48
C ASP A 416 8.75 18.68 6.54
N TRP A 417 7.54 18.63 7.09
CA TRP A 417 6.32 18.35 6.34
C TRP A 417 5.88 19.59 5.54
N ILE A 418 6.20 19.62 4.25
CA ILE A 418 6.10 20.81 3.39
C ILE A 418 4.66 21.30 3.29
N ALA A 419 3.71 20.42 2.98
CA ALA A 419 2.31 20.80 2.86
C ALA A 419 1.79 21.42 4.16
N ARG A 420 2.12 20.81 5.31
CA ARG A 420 1.79 21.33 6.64
C ARG A 420 2.38 22.73 6.86
N THR A 421 3.68 22.90 6.63
CA THR A 421 4.36 24.19 6.77
C THR A 421 3.78 25.26 5.84
N ARG A 422 3.48 24.88 4.59
CA ARG A 422 2.87 25.77 3.59
C ARG A 422 1.45 26.19 3.96
N LEU A 423 0.65 25.27 4.51
CA LEU A 423 -0.74 25.52 4.89
C LEU A 423 -0.85 26.37 6.16
N LYS A 424 0.14 26.31 7.06
CA LYS A 424 0.21 27.17 8.27
C LYS A 424 0.15 28.66 7.93
N SER A 425 0.64 29.07 6.75
CA SER A 425 0.72 30.46 6.31
C SER A 425 -0.17 30.79 5.11
N TRP A 426 -1.19 29.98 4.80
CA TRP A 426 -1.93 30.08 3.54
C TRP A 426 -2.79 31.34 3.41
N LYS A 427 -3.67 31.61 4.39
CA LYS A 427 -4.64 32.70 4.35
C LYS A 427 -4.32 33.69 5.46
N ASP A 428 -3.88 34.90 5.09
CA ASP A 428 -3.46 35.95 6.02
C ASP A 428 -2.38 35.49 7.02
N GLY A 429 -1.50 34.57 6.58
CA GLY A 429 -0.48 33.97 7.45
C GLY A 429 -1.03 32.91 8.42
N THR A 430 -2.22 32.37 8.18
CA THR A 430 -2.88 31.34 9.00
C THR A 430 -3.43 30.17 8.16
N TRP A 431 -3.89 29.13 8.85
CA TRP A 431 -4.53 27.96 8.25
C TRP A 431 -5.83 28.32 7.53
N ASP A 432 -6.02 27.80 6.32
CA ASP A 432 -7.27 27.96 5.57
C ASP A 432 -8.22 26.78 5.81
N ALA A 433 -9.35 27.05 6.46
CA ALA A 433 -10.42 26.06 6.67
C ALA A 433 -10.97 25.50 5.35
N GLY A 434 -10.99 26.29 4.27
CA GLY A 434 -11.39 25.85 2.93
C GLY A 434 -10.44 24.83 2.31
N LYS A 435 -9.22 24.71 2.84
CA LYS A 435 -8.21 23.72 2.46
C LYS A 435 -8.06 22.58 3.48
N GLY A 436 -9.01 22.42 4.40
CA GLY A 436 -9.00 21.38 5.45
C GLY A 436 -8.40 21.82 6.79
N GLY A 437 -7.86 23.04 6.88
CA GLY A 437 -7.38 23.63 8.12
C GLY A 437 -6.14 22.95 8.73
N LEU A 438 -5.92 23.18 10.04
CA LEU A 438 -4.78 22.67 10.82
C LEU A 438 -4.60 21.15 10.76
N GLU A 439 -5.71 20.44 10.65
CA GLU A 439 -5.77 18.98 10.74
C GLU A 439 -5.83 18.31 9.36
N ARG A 440 -5.73 19.05 8.24
CA ARG A 440 -5.81 18.49 6.88
C ARG A 440 -4.88 17.29 6.74
N GLY A 441 -3.59 17.51 6.92
CA GLY A 441 -2.58 16.49 6.69
C GLY A 441 -2.28 15.59 7.89
N LYS A 442 -2.85 15.85 9.07
CA LYS A 442 -2.56 15.00 10.25
C LYS A 442 -3.12 13.59 10.05
N ASP A 443 -2.32 12.59 10.41
CA ASP A 443 -2.65 11.16 10.34
C ASP A 443 -2.98 10.68 8.93
N TYR A 444 -2.45 11.35 7.89
CA TYR A 444 -2.82 11.14 6.49
C TYR A 444 -2.71 9.68 6.01
N ASN A 445 -3.82 9.13 5.51
CA ASN A 445 -3.89 7.75 5.02
C ASN A 445 -3.76 7.73 3.50
N HIS A 446 -2.52 7.79 3.02
CA HIS A 446 -2.19 7.85 1.60
C HIS A 446 -0.98 6.98 1.23
N SER A 447 -0.67 5.97 2.04
CA SER A 447 0.55 5.16 1.91
C SER A 447 0.45 3.85 2.68
N THR A 448 1.33 2.88 2.41
CA THR A 448 1.50 1.65 3.20
C THR A 448 2.76 1.75 4.07
N PHE A 449 2.79 1.06 5.20
CA PHE A 449 3.99 0.85 6.00
C PHE A 449 3.96 -0.53 6.64
N CYS A 450 2.85 -0.88 7.28
CA CYS A 450 2.71 -2.19 7.92
C CYS A 450 2.76 -3.32 6.89
N ASP A 451 2.17 -3.13 5.70
CA ASP A 451 2.29 -4.10 4.59
C ASP A 451 3.75 -4.30 4.14
N LEU A 452 4.57 -3.24 4.17
CA LEU A 452 5.99 -3.30 3.80
C LEU A 452 6.79 -4.10 4.85
N ILE A 453 6.49 -3.90 6.13
CA ILE A 453 7.07 -4.71 7.21
C ILE A 453 6.68 -6.18 7.05
N ILE A 454 5.40 -6.46 6.81
CA ILE A 454 4.88 -7.83 6.71
C ILE A 454 5.42 -8.55 5.47
N THR A 455 5.40 -7.91 4.31
CA THR A 455 5.66 -8.58 3.02
C THR A 455 7.05 -8.38 2.43
N GLY A 456 7.79 -7.40 2.95
CA GLY A 456 9.18 -7.13 2.59
C GLY A 456 10.13 -7.47 3.73
N LEU A 457 10.11 -6.69 4.81
CA LEU A 457 11.10 -6.84 5.89
C LEU A 457 11.06 -8.23 6.53
N VAL A 458 9.89 -8.64 7.02
CA VAL A 458 9.61 -9.99 7.53
C VAL A 458 9.46 -10.96 6.36
N GLY A 459 8.85 -10.50 5.27
CA GLY A 459 8.92 -11.17 3.97
C GLY A 459 7.84 -12.21 3.71
N LEU A 460 6.68 -12.15 4.35
CA LEU A 460 5.55 -13.00 3.98
C LEU A 460 5.12 -12.71 2.54
N ARG A 461 5.06 -13.73 1.68
CA ARG A 461 4.68 -13.61 0.27
C ARG A 461 3.31 -14.28 0.06
N PRO A 462 2.20 -13.52 -0.03
CA PRO A 462 0.88 -14.09 -0.26
C PRO A 462 0.81 -14.85 -1.59
N GLN A 463 0.26 -16.07 -1.57
CA GLN A 463 0.08 -16.92 -2.75
C GLN A 463 -1.32 -17.53 -2.78
N ALA A 464 -1.67 -18.13 -3.92
CA ALA A 464 -2.98 -18.74 -4.13
C ALA A 464 -3.04 -20.23 -3.72
N ASP A 465 -1.89 -20.86 -3.50
CA ASP A 465 -1.80 -22.23 -2.99
C ASP A 465 -1.75 -22.23 -1.45
N ASP A 466 -1.88 -23.41 -0.84
CA ASP A 466 -1.88 -23.54 0.63
C ASP A 466 -0.48 -23.41 1.25
N ALA A 467 0.52 -22.96 0.50
CA ALA A 467 1.86 -22.82 1.02
C ALA A 467 2.08 -21.45 1.67
N VAL A 468 2.82 -21.45 2.78
CA VAL A 468 3.34 -20.22 3.38
C VAL A 468 4.77 -20.02 2.91
N VAL A 469 5.01 -18.93 2.18
CA VAL A 469 6.35 -18.55 1.72
C VAL A 469 6.78 -17.28 2.44
N VAL A 470 7.94 -17.35 3.09
CA VAL A 470 8.58 -16.21 3.76
C VAL A 470 9.98 -16.04 3.18
N ASN A 471 10.35 -14.81 2.83
CA ASN A 471 11.71 -14.47 2.42
C ASN A 471 12.09 -13.09 2.99
N PRO A 472 12.65 -13.04 4.21
CA PRO A 472 12.92 -11.79 4.89
C PRO A 472 13.96 -10.94 4.14
N LEU A 473 13.65 -9.66 3.93
CA LEU A 473 14.58 -8.70 3.34
C LEU A 473 15.47 -7.99 4.38
N LEU A 474 15.44 -8.44 5.63
CA LEU A 474 16.41 -8.03 6.63
C LEU A 474 17.83 -8.44 6.18
N PRO A 475 18.81 -7.50 6.11
CA PRO A 475 20.17 -7.84 5.74
C PRO A 475 20.84 -8.66 6.85
N ASP A 476 21.74 -9.54 6.45
CA ASP A 476 22.45 -10.41 7.39
C ASP A 476 23.20 -9.59 8.46
N ASN A 477 23.27 -10.14 9.68
CA ASN A 477 23.93 -9.52 10.83
C ASN A 477 23.39 -8.13 11.25
N THR A 478 22.18 -7.75 10.79
CA THR A 478 21.55 -6.47 11.19
C THR A 478 20.85 -6.58 12.53
N TRP A 479 19.97 -7.58 12.71
CA TRP A 479 19.26 -7.82 13.97
C TRP A 479 19.50 -9.24 14.46
N ASP A 480 19.56 -9.41 15.78
CA ASP A 480 19.61 -10.73 16.41
C ASP A 480 18.22 -11.38 16.52
N TYR A 481 17.14 -10.59 16.43
CA TYR A 481 15.78 -11.12 16.50
C TYR A 481 14.74 -10.23 15.77
N PHE A 482 13.62 -10.84 15.38
CA PHE A 482 12.33 -10.18 15.18
C PHE A 482 11.19 -11.19 15.36
N CYS A 483 9.98 -10.72 15.60
CA CYS A 483 8.77 -11.55 15.59
C CYS A 483 7.59 -10.75 15.05
N LEU A 484 6.91 -11.31 14.06
CA LEU A 484 5.61 -10.87 13.57
C LEU A 484 4.59 -11.95 13.95
N ASP A 485 3.59 -11.59 14.73
CA ASP A 485 2.69 -12.55 15.34
C ASP A 485 1.22 -12.17 15.18
N GLY A 486 0.34 -13.17 15.18
CA GLY A 486 -1.09 -12.95 15.02
C GLY A 486 -1.53 -12.64 13.59
N VAL A 487 -0.74 -12.94 12.56
CA VAL A 487 -1.07 -12.56 11.18
C VAL A 487 -2.24 -13.40 10.65
N PRO A 488 -3.39 -12.81 10.26
CA PRO A 488 -4.46 -13.57 9.61
C PRO A 488 -4.02 -13.94 8.18
N TYR A 489 -3.95 -15.23 7.89
CA TYR A 489 -3.59 -15.74 6.56
C TYR A 489 -4.30 -17.07 6.29
N HIS A 490 -5.08 -17.14 5.20
CA HIS A 490 -5.75 -18.38 4.77
C HIS A 490 -6.60 -19.04 5.87
N GLY A 491 -7.29 -18.23 6.69
CA GLY A 491 -8.11 -18.70 7.81
C GLY A 491 -7.33 -19.22 9.02
N ARG A 492 -6.00 -19.06 9.03
CA ARG A 492 -5.08 -19.42 10.11
C ARG A 492 -4.47 -18.17 10.73
N THR A 493 -3.89 -18.34 11.91
CA THR A 493 -3.04 -17.32 12.56
C THR A 493 -1.58 -17.70 12.41
N LEU A 494 -0.81 -16.89 11.67
CA LEU A 494 0.62 -17.11 11.51
C LEU A 494 1.45 -16.34 12.54
N THR A 495 2.56 -16.97 12.94
CA THR A 495 3.69 -16.32 13.60
C THR A 495 4.94 -16.55 12.76
N ILE A 496 5.68 -15.49 12.45
CA ILE A 496 6.96 -15.54 11.74
C ILE A 496 7.99 -14.88 12.63
N LEU A 497 8.99 -15.63 13.07
CA LEU A 497 10.03 -15.12 13.96
C LEU A 497 11.41 -15.52 13.51
N TYR A 498 12.39 -14.67 13.81
CA TYR A 498 13.80 -14.98 13.76
C TYR A 498 14.39 -14.74 15.14
N ASP A 499 15.16 -15.70 15.64
CA ASP A 499 15.92 -15.56 16.87
C ASP A 499 17.27 -16.25 16.72
N LYS A 500 18.34 -15.47 16.63
CA LYS A 500 19.70 -15.96 16.42
C LYS A 500 20.17 -16.91 17.53
N THR A 501 19.72 -16.67 18.76
CA THR A 501 20.13 -17.40 19.97
C THR A 501 19.11 -18.45 20.41
N GLY A 502 17.85 -18.26 20.04
CA GLY A 502 16.71 -19.05 20.51
C GLY A 502 16.20 -18.66 21.90
N ALA A 503 16.83 -17.68 22.56
CA ALA A 503 16.54 -17.30 23.94
C ALA A 503 15.45 -16.21 24.07
N ARG A 504 15.22 -15.39 23.04
CA ARG A 504 14.28 -14.25 23.10
C ARG A 504 12.83 -14.72 23.16
N TYR A 505 12.49 -15.72 22.35
CA TYR A 505 11.11 -16.23 22.22
C TYR A 505 10.92 -17.68 22.72
N GLY A 506 12.00 -18.36 23.10
CA GLY A 506 11.94 -19.72 23.64
C GLY A 506 11.44 -20.77 22.62
N LYS A 507 11.56 -20.50 21.32
CA LYS A 507 11.18 -21.42 20.23
C LYS A 507 12.37 -22.06 19.52
N GLY A 508 13.59 -21.80 19.99
CA GLY A 508 14.82 -22.29 19.37
C GLY A 508 15.39 -21.33 18.32
N ARG A 509 16.60 -21.63 17.84
CA ARG A 509 17.37 -20.76 16.95
C ARG A 509 16.79 -20.67 15.54
N GLY A 510 17.05 -19.57 14.85
CA GLY A 510 16.81 -19.37 13.43
C GLY A 510 15.45 -18.76 13.08
N LEU A 511 15.12 -18.78 11.78
CA LEU A 511 13.84 -18.36 11.22
C LEU A 511 12.80 -19.48 11.38
N ARG A 512 11.60 -19.15 11.84
CA ARG A 512 10.53 -20.10 12.12
C ARG A 512 9.19 -19.56 11.67
N ILE A 513 8.33 -20.46 11.22
CA ILE A 513 6.94 -20.19 10.89
C ILE A 513 6.07 -21.10 11.74
N LEU A 514 5.09 -20.52 12.43
CA LEU A 514 4.05 -21.23 13.15
C LEU A 514 2.70 -20.90 12.52
N ALA A 515 1.81 -21.89 12.46
CA ALA A 515 0.39 -21.70 12.17
C ALA A 515 -0.42 -22.19 13.39
N ASP A 516 -1.29 -21.33 13.90
CA ASP A 516 -2.10 -21.57 15.11
C ASP A 516 -1.23 -22.03 16.30
N GLY A 517 -0.05 -21.42 16.45
CA GLY A 517 0.92 -21.75 17.49
C GLY A 517 1.72 -23.05 17.30
N LYS A 518 1.49 -23.78 16.20
CA LYS A 518 2.26 -24.99 15.86
C LYS A 518 3.30 -24.69 14.79
N GLU A 519 4.53 -25.13 15.01
CA GLU A 519 5.61 -24.96 14.04
C GLU A 519 5.34 -25.75 12.75
N ILE A 520 5.43 -25.06 11.60
CA ILE A 520 5.23 -25.65 10.26
C ILE A 520 6.48 -25.54 9.37
N GLY A 521 7.49 -24.77 9.78
CA GLY A 521 8.74 -24.67 9.05
C GLY A 521 9.82 -23.94 9.84
N THR A 522 11.08 -24.34 9.64
CA THR A 522 12.24 -23.72 10.28
C THR A 522 13.42 -23.63 9.32
N ARG A 523 14.33 -22.70 9.60
CA ARG A 523 15.62 -22.56 8.93
C ARG A 523 16.63 -21.94 9.89
N GLU A 524 17.89 -22.36 9.84
CA GLU A 524 18.94 -21.83 10.74
C GLU A 524 19.22 -20.34 10.52
N ASN A 525 19.24 -19.89 9.26
CA ASN A 525 19.58 -18.53 8.86
C ASN A 525 18.38 -17.85 8.18
N LEU A 526 18.44 -16.53 8.04
CA LEU A 526 17.51 -15.76 7.23
C LEU A 526 17.61 -16.17 5.75
N GLY A 527 16.46 -16.18 5.07
CA GLY A 527 16.32 -16.51 3.66
C GLY A 527 14.99 -17.21 3.39
N ILE A 528 14.76 -17.58 2.14
CA ILE A 528 13.50 -18.20 1.73
C ILE A 528 13.15 -19.45 2.56
N LEU A 529 11.94 -19.50 3.10
CA LEU A 529 11.38 -20.63 3.83
C LEU A 529 9.97 -20.88 3.31
N LYS A 530 9.73 -22.10 2.82
CA LYS A 530 8.41 -22.56 2.36
C LYS A 530 7.91 -23.63 3.32
N ALA A 531 6.71 -23.42 3.86
CA ALA A 531 6.01 -24.35 4.75
C ALA A 531 4.63 -24.71 4.16
N LYS A 532 4.03 -25.80 4.64
CA LYS A 532 2.68 -26.26 4.29
C LYS A 532 1.92 -26.65 5.54
#